data_AF-T1ADU6-F1
#
_entry.id   AF-T1ADU6-F1
#
_cell.length_a   1.000
_cell.length_b   1.000
_cell.length_c   1.000
_cell.angle_alpha   90.00
_cell.angle_beta   90.00
_cell.angle_gamma   90.00
#
_symmetry.space_group_name_H-M   'P 1'
#
loop_
_entity.id
_entity.type
_entity.pdbx_description
1 polymer ?
#
loop_
_entity_poly.entity_id
_entity_poly.type
_entity_poly.pdbx_seq_one_letter_code
_entity_poly.pdbx_strand_id
1 'polypeptide(L)'
;MQTAVELAPGEQIEIVFMLGDAASSGQAQALIGKYRTADLDAVLHEVRAQWDKVLDTVQVRTPDRALDILLNDWLPYQTLGCRLWARTAYYQASGAYGFRDQLQDVMALCVTRPDVAREHLLRA
;
A
#
# COMPACT_ATOMS: atom_id res chain seq x y z
N MET A 1 -23.70 -7.77 9.90
CA MET A 1 -23.71 -9.25 9.88
C MET A 1 -23.31 -9.70 11.27
N GLN A 2 -24.05 -10.63 11.87
CA GLN A 2 -23.71 -11.23 13.16
C GLN A 2 -23.85 -12.74 13.00
N THR A 3 -22.85 -13.50 13.46
CA THR A 3 -22.87 -14.97 13.47
C THR A 3 -22.26 -15.48 14.76
N ALA A 4 -22.74 -16.61 15.26
CA ALA A 4 -22.09 -17.34 16.34
C ALA A 4 -21.07 -18.32 15.74
N VAL A 5 -19.94 -18.50 16.42
CA VAL A 5 -18.99 -19.57 16.12
C VAL A 5 -18.62 -20.26 17.42
N GLU A 6 -18.71 -21.59 17.44
CA GLU A 6 -18.29 -22.43 18.55
C GLU A 6 -16.92 -23.04 18.21
N LEU A 7 -16.00 -23.07 19.18
CA LEU A 7 -14.66 -23.64 19.01
C LEU A 7 -14.35 -24.60 20.17
N ALA A 8 -13.82 -25.76 19.83
CA ALA A 8 -13.29 -26.71 20.80
C ALA A 8 -11.92 -26.29 21.36
N PRO A 9 -11.47 -26.87 22.49
CA PRO A 9 -10.12 -26.62 23.00
C PRO A 9 -9.04 -26.94 21.94
N GLY A 10 -8.25 -25.93 21.59
CA GLY A 10 -7.18 -26.04 20.60
C GLY A 10 -7.62 -25.87 19.14
N GLU A 11 -8.92 -25.71 18.87
CA GLU A 11 -9.43 -25.42 17.53
C GLU A 11 -9.12 -23.97 17.12
N GLN A 12 -8.82 -23.79 15.83
CA GLN A 12 -8.62 -22.48 15.22
C GLN A 12 -9.51 -22.36 13.99
N ILE A 13 -10.09 -21.18 13.82
CA ILE A 13 -10.79 -20.80 12.59
C ILE A 13 -10.22 -19.50 12.06
N GLU A 14 -10.36 -19.30 10.76
CA GLU A 14 -10.07 -18.04 10.11
C GLU A 14 -11.35 -17.47 9.50
N ILE A 15 -11.60 -16.18 9.71
CA ILE A 15 -12.72 -15.46 9.10
C ILE A 15 -12.14 -14.36 8.22
N VAL A 16 -12.37 -14.48 6.91
CA VAL A 16 -11.87 -13.52 5.93
C VAL A 16 -12.99 -12.56 5.53
N PHE A 17 -12.73 -11.26 5.69
CA PHE A 17 -13.59 -10.19 5.20
C PHE A 17 -12.95 -9.53 3.98
N MET A 18 -13.73 -9.37 2.91
CA MET A 18 -13.31 -8.66 1.71
C MET A 18 -13.98 -7.29 1.67
N LEU A 19 -13.18 -6.24 1.59
CA LEU A 19 -13.61 -4.87 1.39
C LEU A 19 -12.93 -4.30 0.15
N GLY A 20 -13.68 -3.62 -0.70
CA GLY A 20 -13.15 -3.02 -1.90
C GLY A 20 -14.20 -2.19 -2.63
N ASP A 21 -13.77 -1.59 -3.73
CA ASP A 21 -14.60 -0.80 -4.63
C ASP A 21 -14.43 -1.32 -6.06
N ALA A 22 -15.51 -1.27 -6.85
CA ALA A 22 -15.51 -1.69 -8.24
C ALA A 22 -16.55 -0.90 -9.03
N ALA A 23 -16.32 -0.71 -10.33
CA ALA A 23 -17.20 0.09 -11.18
C ALA A 23 -18.60 -0.52 -11.39
N SER A 24 -18.80 -1.79 -11.03
CA SER A 24 -20.10 -2.44 -11.09
C SER A 24 -20.20 -3.63 -10.11
N SER A 25 -21.43 -4.01 -9.77
CA SER A 25 -21.71 -5.20 -8.95
C SER A 25 -21.13 -6.49 -9.57
N GLY A 26 -21.20 -6.64 -10.91
CA GLY A 26 -20.63 -7.82 -11.59
C GLY A 26 -19.11 -7.90 -11.46
N GLN A 27 -18.40 -6.78 -11.55
CA GLN A 27 -16.95 -6.73 -11.31
C GLN A 27 -16.61 -7.00 -9.84
N ALA A 28 -17.38 -6.46 -8.89
CA ALA A 28 -17.21 -6.74 -7.47
C ALA A 28 -17.38 -8.24 -7.17
N GLN A 29 -18.42 -8.88 -7.72
CA GLN A 29 -18.65 -10.31 -7.58
C GLN A 29 -17.54 -11.16 -8.19
N ALA A 30 -17.01 -10.76 -9.36
CA ALA A 30 -15.87 -11.43 -9.97
C ALA A 30 -14.60 -11.34 -9.09
N LEU A 31 -14.32 -10.18 -8.50
CA LEU A 31 -13.20 -10.01 -7.56
C LEU A 31 -13.37 -10.86 -6.31
N ILE A 32 -14.57 -10.86 -5.71
CA ILE A 32 -14.88 -11.72 -4.56
C ILE A 32 -14.69 -13.19 -4.92
N GLY A 33 -15.20 -13.63 -6.08
CA GLY A 33 -15.04 -15.00 -6.57
C GLY A 33 -13.57 -15.39 -6.71
N LYS A 34 -12.76 -14.52 -7.33
CA LYS A 34 -11.31 -14.71 -7.49
C LYS A 34 -10.61 -14.93 -6.15
N TYR A 35 -10.82 -14.03 -5.19
CA TYR A 35 -10.09 -14.08 -3.92
C TYR A 35 -10.63 -15.13 -2.94
N ARG A 36 -11.86 -15.62 -3.11
CA ARG A 36 -12.39 -16.74 -2.31
C ARG A 36 -11.70 -18.06 -2.60
N THR A 37 -11.15 -18.23 -3.80
CA THR A 37 -10.43 -19.44 -4.20
C THR A 37 -8.92 -19.22 -4.29
N ALA A 38 -8.43 -18.03 -3.92
CA ALA A 38 -7.02 -17.72 -3.91
C ALA A 38 -6.37 -18.22 -2.61
N ASP A 39 -5.06 -18.48 -2.69
CA ASP A 39 -4.21 -18.61 -1.51
C ASP A 39 -3.92 -17.18 -1.00
N LEU A 40 -4.56 -16.81 0.11
CA LEU A 40 -4.46 -15.45 0.66
C LEU A 40 -3.12 -15.18 1.34
N ASP A 41 -2.43 -16.21 1.83
CA ASP A 41 -1.08 -16.08 2.36
C ASP A 41 -0.10 -15.75 1.24
N ALA A 42 -0.24 -16.42 0.09
CA ALA A 42 0.53 -16.10 -1.11
C ALA A 42 0.26 -14.67 -1.60
N VAL A 43 -1.01 -14.25 -1.64
CA VAL A 43 -1.38 -12.87 -2.01
C VAL A 43 -0.76 -11.85 -1.03
N LEU A 44 -0.80 -12.11 0.27
CA LEU A 44 -0.17 -11.23 1.26
C LEU A 44 1.35 -11.19 1.11
N HIS A 45 1.98 -12.33 0.80
CA HIS A 45 3.41 -12.40 0.53
C HIS A 45 3.80 -11.55 -0.69
N GLU A 46 3.02 -11.61 -1.77
CA GLU A 46 3.25 -10.77 -2.96
C GLU A 46 3.16 -9.27 -2.63
N VAL A 47 2.18 -8.87 -1.81
CA VAL A 47 2.05 -7.47 -1.35
C VAL A 47 3.27 -7.04 -0.55
N ARG A 48 3.78 -7.89 0.36
CA ARG A 48 5.00 -7.61 1.13
C ARG A 48 6.21 -7.47 0.22
N ALA A 49 6.40 -8.42 -0.70
CA ALA A 49 7.51 -8.39 -1.66
C ALA A 49 7.47 -7.16 -2.58
N GLN A 50 6.29 -6.61 -2.88
CA GLN A 50 6.17 -5.34 -3.59
C GLN A 50 6.66 -4.16 -2.74
N TRP A 51 6.33 -4.13 -1.44
CA TRP A 51 6.83 -3.12 -0.53
C TRP A 51 8.33 -3.23 -0.29
N ASP A 52 8.87 -4.43 -0.12
CA ASP A 52 10.31 -4.66 0.07
C ASP A 52 11.11 -4.05 -1.10
N LYS A 53 10.63 -4.22 -2.35
CA LYS A 53 11.25 -3.58 -3.53
C LYS A 53 11.29 -2.05 -3.45
N VAL A 54 10.33 -1.42 -2.77
CA VAL A 54 10.31 0.04 -2.58
C VAL A 54 11.20 0.45 -1.42
N LEU A 55 11.04 -0.20 -0.27
CA LEU A 55 11.64 0.22 1.00
C LEU A 55 13.11 -0.20 1.11
N ASP A 56 13.50 -1.35 0.56
CA ASP A 56 14.87 -1.87 0.65
C ASP A 56 15.82 -1.31 -0.41
N THR A 57 15.32 -0.50 -1.36
CA THR A 57 16.18 0.07 -2.42
C THR A 57 17.19 1.08 -1.87
N VAL A 58 16.82 1.86 -0.84
CA VAL A 58 17.73 2.79 -0.16
C VAL A 58 17.72 2.45 1.32
N GLN A 59 18.90 2.15 1.87
CA GLN A 59 19.06 1.79 3.28
C GLN A 59 20.12 2.68 3.92
N VAL A 60 19.70 3.40 4.95
CA VAL A 60 20.55 4.24 5.79
C VAL A 60 20.78 3.53 7.11
N ARG A 61 22.01 3.62 7.62
CA ARG A 61 22.38 3.14 8.94
C ARG A 61 23.13 4.22 9.69
N THR A 62 22.61 4.61 10.83
CA THR A 62 23.15 5.65 11.70
C THR A 62 23.30 5.12 13.13
N PRO A 63 23.92 5.89 14.05
CA PRO A 63 23.91 5.57 15.46
C PRO A 63 22.51 5.64 16.12
N ASP A 64 21.53 6.27 15.47
CA ASP A 64 20.15 6.38 15.96
C ASP A 64 19.22 5.44 15.17
N ARG A 65 18.78 4.37 15.82
CA ARG A 65 17.90 3.38 15.20
C ARG A 65 16.54 3.96 14.79
N ALA A 66 16.03 4.96 15.51
CA ALA A 66 14.75 5.57 15.15
C ALA A 66 14.86 6.34 13.83
N LEU A 67 16.01 7.00 13.59
CA LEU A 67 16.29 7.67 12.33
C LEU A 67 16.38 6.68 11.17
N ASP A 68 17.04 5.53 11.37
CA ASP A 68 17.11 4.48 10.34
C ASP A 68 15.72 4.00 9.92
N ILE A 69 14.84 3.70 10.89
CA ILE A 69 13.47 3.24 10.64
C ILE A 69 12.64 4.33 9.93
N LEU A 70 12.81 5.59 10.33
CA LEU A 70 12.11 6.70 9.69
C LEU A 70 12.51 6.83 8.22
N LEU A 71 13.82 6.84 7.93
CA LEU A 71 14.37 7.07 6.59
C LEU A 71 14.12 5.89 5.65
N ASN A 72 14.26 4.66 6.15
CA ASN A 72 14.20 3.45 5.32
C ASN A 72 12.76 2.97 5.08
N ASP A 73 11.91 3.08 6.11
CA ASP A 73 10.56 2.49 6.05
C ASP A 73 9.48 3.57 5.87
N TRP A 74 9.39 4.52 6.81
CA TRP A 74 8.23 5.40 6.90
C TRP A 74 8.18 6.49 5.84
N LEU A 75 9.30 7.17 5.57
CA LEU A 75 9.29 8.27 4.59
C LEU A 75 9.00 7.79 3.16
N PRO A 76 9.62 6.70 2.65
CA PRO A 76 9.29 6.19 1.32
C PRO A 76 7.85 5.66 1.25
N TYR A 77 7.40 4.94 2.29
CA TYR A 77 6.02 4.47 2.39
C TYR A 77 5.02 5.63 2.34
N GLN A 78 5.24 6.68 3.14
CA GLN A 78 4.34 7.83 3.20
C GLN A 78 4.30 8.59 1.87
N THR A 79 5.44 8.78 1.20
CA THR A 79 5.48 9.42 -0.12
C THR A 79 4.64 8.65 -1.13
N LEU A 80 4.83 7.33 -1.23
CA LEU A 80 4.10 6.54 -2.22
C LEU A 80 2.61 6.38 -1.86
N GLY A 81 2.33 5.92 -0.64
CA GLY A 81 0.98 5.61 -0.18
C GLY A 81 0.13 6.86 0.04
N CYS A 82 0.63 7.84 0.78
CA CYS A 82 -0.15 9.01 1.16
C CYS A 82 -0.10 10.11 0.09
N ARG A 83 1.08 10.44 -0.45
CA ARG A 83 1.22 11.59 -1.37
C ARG A 83 0.82 11.24 -2.80
N LEU A 84 1.31 10.14 -3.34
CA LEU A 84 1.01 9.77 -4.72
C LEU A 84 -0.34 9.09 -4.91
N TRP A 85 -0.61 8.02 -4.16
CA TRP A 85 -1.81 7.20 -4.35
C TRP A 85 -3.04 7.84 -3.71
N ALA A 86 -3.00 8.04 -2.39
CA ALA A 86 -4.17 8.54 -1.65
C ALA A 86 -4.34 10.06 -1.75
N ARG A 87 -3.28 10.81 -2.08
CA ARG A 87 -3.22 12.28 -2.15
C ARG A 87 -3.82 12.95 -0.90
N THR A 88 -3.50 12.39 0.25
CA THR A 88 -4.08 12.77 1.53
C THR A 88 -3.02 12.85 2.61
N ALA A 89 -3.23 13.74 3.57
CA ALA A 89 -2.44 13.84 4.79
C ALA A 89 -3.32 14.36 5.91
N TYR A 90 -2.85 14.27 7.15
CA TYR A 90 -3.62 14.66 8.35
C TYR A 90 -4.23 16.07 8.24
N TYR A 91 -3.48 17.05 7.73
CA TYR A 91 -3.96 18.43 7.51
C TYR A 91 -4.43 18.73 6.08
N GLN A 92 -4.46 17.72 5.20
CA GLN A 92 -4.77 17.90 3.77
C GLN A 92 -5.47 16.67 3.23
N ALA A 93 -6.74 16.49 3.60
CA ALA A 93 -7.58 15.38 3.15
C ALA A 93 -8.40 15.68 1.87
N SER A 94 -8.17 16.84 1.23
CA SER A 94 -8.97 17.30 0.10
C SER A 94 -8.60 16.68 -1.25
N GLY A 95 -7.50 15.94 -1.34
CA GLY A 95 -7.01 15.41 -2.62
C GLY A 95 -6.36 16.48 -3.52
N ALA A 96 -5.96 17.63 -2.96
CA ALA A 96 -5.41 18.74 -3.73
C ALA A 96 -4.20 18.34 -4.59
N TYR A 97 -4.17 18.84 -5.82
CA TYR A 97 -3.25 18.43 -6.88
C TYR A 97 -2.53 19.64 -7.49
N GLY A 98 -1.40 20.02 -6.89
CA GLY A 98 -0.56 21.13 -7.34
C GLY A 98 0.61 20.65 -8.19
N PHE A 99 0.98 21.40 -9.22
CA PHE A 99 2.11 21.05 -10.10
C PHE A 99 3.44 20.93 -9.33
N ARG A 100 3.75 21.90 -8.45
CA ARG A 100 4.96 21.89 -7.64
C ARG A 100 5.03 20.66 -6.73
N ASP A 101 3.95 20.42 -5.97
CA ASP A 101 3.92 19.39 -4.94
C ASP A 101 4.10 18.01 -5.58
N GLN A 102 3.51 17.80 -6.75
CA GLN A 102 3.70 16.60 -7.54
C GLN A 102 5.15 16.36 -7.98
N LEU A 103 5.82 17.39 -8.51
CA LEU A 103 7.24 17.26 -8.88
C LEU A 103 8.11 16.96 -7.66
N GLN A 104 7.79 17.56 -6.51
CA GLN A 104 8.54 17.36 -5.27
C GLN A 104 8.33 15.95 -4.69
N ASP A 105 7.09 15.47 -4.63
CA ASP A 105 6.76 14.14 -4.11
C ASP A 105 7.37 13.04 -4.99
N VAL A 106 7.33 13.21 -6.31
CA VAL A 106 7.89 12.24 -7.27
C VAL A 106 9.41 12.21 -7.24
N MET A 107 10.07 13.33 -6.96
CA MET A 107 11.53 13.40 -6.85
C MET A 107 12.08 12.41 -5.81
N ALA A 108 11.37 12.23 -4.70
CA ALA A 108 11.75 11.29 -3.64
C ALA A 108 11.67 9.82 -4.08
N LEU A 109 11.00 9.52 -5.20
CA LEU A 109 10.81 8.17 -5.75
C LEU A 109 11.71 7.89 -6.96
N CYS A 110 12.50 8.85 -7.44
CA CYS A 110 13.36 8.66 -8.63
C CYS A 110 14.33 7.47 -8.51
N VAL A 111 14.73 7.10 -7.29
CA VAL A 111 15.64 5.96 -7.04
C VAL A 111 14.85 4.68 -6.74
N THR A 112 13.89 4.74 -5.83
CA THR A 112 13.15 3.55 -5.34
C THR A 112 12.07 3.08 -6.30
N ARG A 113 11.45 3.99 -7.06
CA ARG A 113 10.39 3.73 -8.06
C ARG A 113 10.54 4.63 -9.30
N PRO A 114 11.63 4.48 -10.07
CA PRO A 114 11.86 5.26 -11.29
C PRO A 114 10.76 5.07 -12.34
N ASP A 115 10.08 3.92 -12.33
CA ASP A 115 8.92 3.63 -13.17
C ASP A 115 7.76 4.59 -12.90
N VAL A 116 7.44 4.83 -11.62
CA VAL A 116 6.40 5.75 -11.18
C VAL A 116 6.78 7.19 -11.53
N ALA A 117 8.05 7.55 -11.32
CA ALA A 117 8.53 8.88 -11.66
C ALA A 117 8.43 9.16 -13.17
N ARG A 118 8.81 8.18 -14.00
CA ARG A 118 8.68 8.29 -15.46
C ARG A 118 7.23 8.40 -15.90
N GLU A 119 6.35 7.55 -15.37
CA GLU A 119 4.91 7.59 -15.68
C GLU A 119 4.31 8.97 -15.36
N HIS A 120 4.71 9.54 -14.22
CA HIS A 120 4.26 10.86 -13.81
C HIS A 120 4.72 11.96 -14.78
N LEU A 121 6.01 11.97 -15.15
CA LEU A 121 6.56 12.95 -16.10
C LEU A 121 5.89 12.90 -17.48
N LEU A 122 5.42 11.72 -17.91
CA LEU A 122 4.74 11.56 -19.20
C LEU A 122 3.26 11.97 -19.18
N ARG A 123 2.66 12.11 -18.00
CA ARG A 123 1.27 12.57 -17.83
C ARG A 123 1.16 14.08 -17.66
N ALA A 124 2.24 14.72 -17.22
CA ALA A 124 2.32 16.16 -16.96
C ALA A 124 2.37 16.99 -18.26
#